data_AF-A0A929Z888-F1
#
_entry.id   AF-A0A929Z888-F1
#
_cell.length_a   1.000
_cell.length_b   1.000
_cell.length_c   1.000
_cell.angle_alpha   90.00
_cell.angle_beta   90.00
_cell.angle_gamma   90.00
#
_symmetry.space_group_name_H-M   'P 1'
#
loop_
_entity.id
_entity.type
_entity.pdbx_description
1 polymer ?
#
loop_
_entity_poly.entity_id
_entity_poly.type
_entity_poly.pdbx_seq_one_letter_code
_entity_poly.pdbx_strand_id
1 'polypeptide(L)'
;ARSFRTKADTVRKVTDTTFFANPAAEWQFEPVTDVSEADVKESVRRNSTGVYTPVEGKYYLVRNVAYPERVLTTRPASDNVVRGEVRNEREMGQLWQLEKVGDKWALRSVVNQKYVGNSAARTQSYTMTDTQATFTLKEMDKWLPYLAFVVRNGASLHCASSAGYNVVNWDETSTASFWQLEEVALDAAALNAYKQRLNEQAELTAHRDELNTQLQRYFADNACTQLRAPYASMSVDALKAALRAEQLPESLIDVAVRVRTDTWNGANAEANRYEKYFRIQPYQAYSHPQKWARDMKLMPTSFGQYSQLTNPTGITIPEKELALVFVGEEAPAGCALNAELVQGKNTTGDKLIALHKGLNVVYANDASHLYINYVMNDTALKYTEQPQISIHVEGGRANGYFDATKMQNQDWDNLESLKPYGFFTDDVIRLKSKHTIHSLSLRGVEEQQRNGNWNYSGQYKGITGVLSKWDWVHEIE
;
A
#
# COMPACT_ATOMS: atom_id res chain seq x y z
N ALA A 1 -52.38 -11.38 5.97
CA ALA A 1 -52.55 -12.15 7.23
C ALA A 1 -54.03 -12.49 7.39
N ARG A 2 -54.39 -13.77 7.58
CA ARG A 2 -55.80 -14.18 7.79
C ARG A 2 -56.17 -13.95 9.25
N SER A 3 -57.29 -13.31 9.54
CA SER A 3 -57.83 -13.14 10.91
C SER A 3 -58.95 -14.14 11.18
N PHE A 4 -59.13 -14.52 12.45
CA PHE A 4 -60.09 -15.54 12.88
C PHE A 4 -61.14 -14.92 13.81
N ARG A 5 -62.39 -15.37 13.69
CA ARG A 5 -63.39 -15.27 14.76
C ARG A 5 -64.01 -16.64 14.96
N THR A 6 -63.71 -17.28 16.08
CA THR A 6 -64.39 -18.47 16.56
C THR A 6 -65.69 -18.06 17.26
N LYS A 7 -66.80 -18.67 16.86
CA LYS A 7 -68.06 -18.61 17.62
C LYS A 7 -68.35 -20.01 18.13
N ALA A 8 -68.30 -20.20 19.45
CA ALA A 8 -68.68 -21.47 20.06
C ALA A 8 -70.20 -21.58 20.06
N ASP A 9 -70.77 -22.52 19.30
CA ASP A 9 -72.17 -22.92 19.45
C ASP A 9 -72.26 -23.85 20.67
N THR A 10 -72.68 -23.30 21.80
CA THR A 10 -72.78 -23.99 23.08
C THR A 10 -73.82 -25.11 23.10
N VAL A 11 -74.73 -25.16 22.12
CA VAL A 11 -75.77 -26.19 22.03
C VAL A 11 -75.26 -27.44 21.31
N ARG A 12 -74.41 -27.29 20.30
CA ARG A 12 -73.93 -28.42 19.47
C ARG A 12 -72.54 -28.95 19.84
N LYS A 13 -71.78 -28.25 20.70
CA LYS A 13 -70.37 -28.58 21.04
C LYS A 13 -69.47 -28.79 19.80
N VAL A 14 -69.68 -28.01 18.74
CA VAL A 14 -68.80 -28.00 17.55
C VAL A 14 -68.24 -26.60 17.35
N THR A 15 -66.93 -26.50 17.16
CA THR A 15 -66.24 -25.23 16.84
C THR A 15 -66.31 -25.01 15.33
N ASP A 16 -67.17 -24.10 14.89
CA ASP A 16 -67.25 -23.76 13.47
C ASP A 16 -66.21 -22.69 13.14
N THR A 17 -65.32 -23.00 12.19
CA THR A 17 -64.23 -22.12 11.77
C THR A 17 -64.50 -21.67 10.34
N THR A 18 -65.35 -20.67 10.18
CA THR A 18 -65.60 -20.04 8.87
C THR A 18 -64.49 -19.06 8.52
N PHE A 19 -63.85 -19.29 7.37
CA PHE A 19 -62.87 -18.37 6.79
C PHE A 19 -63.58 -17.20 6.12
N PHE A 20 -63.16 -15.97 6.44
CA PHE A 20 -63.56 -14.77 5.71
C PHE A 20 -62.33 -14.15 5.06
N ALA A 21 -62.43 -13.82 3.77
CA ALA A 21 -61.45 -12.97 3.11
C ALA A 21 -61.47 -11.59 3.78
N ASN A 22 -60.30 -10.99 4.02
CA ASN A 22 -60.18 -9.64 4.55
C ASN A 22 -59.68 -8.73 3.42
N PRO A 23 -60.58 -8.23 2.55
CA PRO A 23 -60.19 -7.46 1.38
C PRO A 23 -59.46 -6.15 1.72
N ALA A 24 -59.61 -5.64 2.95
CA ALA A 24 -58.88 -4.45 3.41
C ALA A 24 -57.38 -4.69 3.68
N ALA A 25 -56.91 -5.95 3.65
CA ALA A 25 -55.51 -6.32 3.80
C ALA A 25 -54.99 -7.13 2.60
N GLU A 26 -55.76 -7.18 1.51
CA GLU A 26 -55.40 -7.85 0.26
C GLU A 26 -54.74 -6.85 -0.69
N TRP A 27 -53.51 -7.15 -1.08
CA TRP A 27 -52.76 -6.37 -2.06
C TRP A 27 -52.90 -7.05 -3.42
N GLN A 28 -53.35 -6.29 -4.42
CA GLN A 28 -53.31 -6.71 -5.81
C GLN A 28 -52.04 -6.15 -6.45
N PHE A 29 -51.16 -7.03 -6.92
CA PHE A 29 -50.04 -6.62 -7.76
C PHE A 29 -50.57 -6.45 -9.19
N GLU A 30 -50.62 -5.22 -9.67
CA GLU A 30 -50.95 -4.90 -11.05
C GLU A 30 -49.66 -4.77 -11.87
N PRO A 31 -49.60 -5.33 -13.09
CA PRO A 31 -48.47 -5.13 -13.97
C PRO A 31 -48.36 -3.64 -14.34
N VAL A 32 -47.15 -3.10 -14.21
CA VAL A 32 -46.83 -1.74 -14.64
C VAL A 32 -46.86 -1.71 -16.18
N THR A 33 -47.75 -0.90 -16.76
CA THR A 33 -47.92 -0.80 -18.23
C THR A 33 -47.35 0.50 -18.81
N ASP A 34 -46.92 1.43 -17.96
CA ASP A 34 -46.46 2.78 -18.30
C ASP A 34 -44.95 2.97 -18.14
N VAL A 35 -44.22 1.92 -17.77
CA VAL A 35 -42.75 1.92 -17.65
C VAL A 35 -42.18 0.78 -18.49
N SER A 36 -41.36 1.11 -19.48
CA SER A 36 -40.66 0.11 -20.30
C SER A 36 -39.38 -0.39 -19.62
N GLU A 37 -38.86 -1.54 -20.07
CA GLU A 37 -37.55 -2.01 -19.59
C GLU A 37 -36.42 -1.01 -19.88
N ALA A 38 -36.54 -0.27 -20.99
CA ALA A 38 -35.60 0.79 -21.34
C ALA A 38 -35.65 1.94 -20.33
N ASP A 39 -36.84 2.31 -19.85
CA ASP A 39 -37.00 3.36 -18.82
C ASP A 39 -36.36 2.94 -17.49
N VAL A 40 -36.53 1.67 -17.10
CA VAL A 40 -35.89 1.12 -15.90
C VAL A 40 -34.36 1.13 -16.06
N LYS A 41 -33.84 0.60 -17.18
CA LYS A 41 -32.39 0.60 -17.46
C LYS A 41 -31.82 2.02 -17.47
N GLU A 42 -32.54 3.00 -18.05
CA GLU A 42 -32.14 4.40 -18.09
C GLU A 42 -32.16 5.07 -16.71
N SER A 43 -33.16 4.74 -15.88
CA SER A 43 -33.19 5.17 -14.48
C SER A 43 -32.02 4.59 -13.68
N VAL A 44 -31.71 3.31 -13.88
CA VAL A 44 -30.53 2.67 -13.27
C VAL A 44 -29.24 3.33 -13.75
N ARG A 45 -29.09 3.68 -15.03
CA ARG A 45 -27.92 4.43 -15.54
C ARG A 45 -27.78 5.78 -14.87
N ARG A 46 -28.87 6.55 -14.74
CA ARG A 46 -28.83 7.86 -14.08
C ARG A 46 -28.39 7.78 -12.61
N ASN A 47 -28.59 6.64 -11.97
CA ASN A 47 -28.30 6.43 -10.55
C ASN A 47 -27.14 5.43 -10.30
N SER A 48 -26.42 5.01 -11.34
CA SER A 48 -25.26 4.12 -11.20
C SER A 48 -24.11 4.58 -12.08
N THR A 49 -22.89 4.25 -11.68
CA THR A 49 -21.67 4.48 -12.47
C THR A 49 -21.47 3.44 -13.59
N GLY A 50 -22.35 2.42 -13.66
CA GLY A 50 -22.19 1.26 -14.50
C GLY A 50 -22.67 1.44 -15.94
N VAL A 51 -21.88 0.93 -16.88
CA VAL A 51 -22.13 0.98 -18.32
C VAL A 51 -22.52 -0.41 -18.83
N TYR A 52 -23.64 -0.50 -19.56
CA TYR A 52 -24.15 -1.76 -20.14
C TYR A 52 -23.37 -2.21 -21.37
N THR A 53 -22.88 -1.26 -22.17
CA THR A 53 -22.15 -1.53 -23.40
C THR A 53 -20.99 -0.56 -23.50
N PRO A 54 -19.74 -1.05 -23.58
CA PRO A 54 -18.59 -0.18 -23.76
C PRO A 54 -18.68 0.58 -25.08
N VAL A 55 -18.07 1.76 -25.09
CA VAL A 55 -17.94 2.63 -26.25
C VAL A 55 -16.46 2.73 -26.59
N GLU A 56 -16.13 2.56 -27.86
CA GLU A 56 -14.73 2.66 -28.31
C GLU A 56 -14.15 4.05 -28.03
N GLY A 57 -12.87 4.09 -27.69
CA GLY A 57 -12.17 5.32 -27.33
C GLY A 57 -12.45 5.84 -25.90
N LYS A 58 -13.33 5.18 -25.13
CA LYS A 58 -13.54 5.46 -23.71
C LYS A 58 -12.64 4.62 -22.81
N TYR A 59 -12.52 5.05 -21.56
CA TYR A 59 -11.70 4.42 -20.54
C TYR A 59 -12.57 3.94 -19.38
N TYR A 60 -12.20 2.79 -18.82
CA TYR A 60 -13.02 2.10 -17.84
C TYR A 60 -12.22 1.63 -16.65
N LEU A 61 -12.82 1.74 -15.46
CA LEU A 61 -12.58 0.80 -14.38
C LEU A 61 -13.48 -0.42 -14.61
N VAL A 62 -12.97 -1.61 -14.33
CA VAL A 62 -13.73 -2.86 -14.45
C VAL A 62 -13.90 -3.42 -13.05
N ARG A 63 -15.00 -3.07 -12.37
CA ARG A 63 -15.26 -3.39 -10.96
C ARG A 63 -15.90 -4.75 -10.79
N ASN A 64 -15.45 -5.53 -9.82
CA ASN A 64 -16.05 -6.83 -9.55
C ASN A 64 -17.37 -6.69 -8.78
N VAL A 65 -18.37 -7.50 -9.11
CA VAL A 65 -19.68 -7.44 -8.43
C VAL A 65 -19.68 -8.14 -7.08
N ALA A 66 -18.97 -9.26 -6.94
CA ALA A 66 -18.88 -9.98 -5.66
C ALA A 66 -17.96 -9.28 -4.64
N TYR A 67 -16.95 -8.57 -5.13
CA TYR A 67 -15.98 -7.81 -4.34
C TYR A 67 -15.94 -6.35 -4.82
N PRO A 68 -16.91 -5.51 -4.42
CA PRO A 68 -17.08 -4.16 -4.96
C PRO A 68 -15.89 -3.23 -4.74
N GLU A 69 -15.03 -3.49 -3.75
CA GLU A 69 -13.81 -2.74 -3.51
C GLU A 69 -12.73 -3.02 -4.56
N ARG A 70 -12.87 -4.10 -5.34
CA ARG A 70 -11.86 -4.61 -6.28
C ARG A 70 -12.16 -4.32 -7.73
N VAL A 71 -11.12 -3.95 -8.46
CA VAL A 71 -11.14 -3.67 -9.90
C VAL A 71 -10.11 -4.53 -10.63
N LEU A 72 -10.39 -4.84 -11.90
CA LEU A 72 -9.47 -5.55 -12.78
C LEU A 72 -8.17 -4.76 -12.89
N THR A 73 -7.05 -5.43 -12.63
CA THR A 73 -5.75 -4.80 -12.46
C THR A 73 -4.66 -5.60 -13.17
N THR A 74 -3.74 -4.89 -13.82
CA THR A 74 -2.43 -5.42 -14.22
C THR A 74 -1.33 -4.62 -13.53
N ARG A 75 -0.16 -5.23 -13.33
CA ARG A 75 1.03 -4.59 -12.75
C ARG A 75 2.18 -4.60 -13.76
N PRO A 76 2.25 -3.63 -14.68
CA PRO A 76 3.16 -3.70 -15.83
C PRO A 76 4.64 -3.82 -15.48
N ALA A 77 5.07 -3.30 -14.32
CA ALA A 77 6.45 -3.39 -13.85
C ALA A 77 6.76 -4.66 -13.03
N SER A 78 5.76 -5.48 -12.71
CA SER A 78 5.94 -6.68 -11.88
C SER A 78 5.86 -7.96 -12.70
N ASP A 79 4.74 -8.16 -13.40
CA ASP A 79 4.46 -9.40 -14.14
C ASP A 79 3.29 -9.21 -15.12
N ASN A 80 2.91 -10.30 -15.80
CA ASN A 80 1.80 -10.31 -16.74
C ASN A 80 0.50 -10.86 -16.11
N VAL A 81 0.39 -11.08 -14.81
CA VAL A 81 -0.83 -11.69 -14.22
C VAL A 81 -1.95 -10.66 -14.09
N VAL A 82 -3.19 -11.09 -14.37
CA VAL A 82 -4.41 -10.28 -14.21
C VAL A 82 -5.05 -10.56 -12.86
N ARG A 83 -5.45 -9.50 -12.14
CA ARG A 83 -5.89 -9.56 -10.73
C ARG A 83 -7.13 -8.71 -10.48
N GLY A 84 -7.81 -8.97 -9.38
CA GLY A 84 -8.78 -8.08 -8.76
C GLY A 84 -8.16 -7.41 -7.54
N GLU A 85 -7.71 -6.18 -7.67
CA GLU A 85 -7.08 -5.42 -6.57
C GLU A 85 -7.99 -4.31 -6.08
N VAL A 86 -7.81 -3.91 -4.81
CA VAL A 86 -8.52 -2.77 -4.25
C VAL A 86 -8.26 -1.53 -5.12
N ARG A 87 -9.31 -0.76 -5.41
CA ARG A 87 -9.19 0.47 -6.19
C ARG A 87 -8.17 1.42 -5.54
N ASN A 88 -7.14 1.82 -6.28
CA ASN A 88 -6.13 2.78 -5.86
C ASN A 88 -5.86 3.78 -6.99
N GLU A 89 -6.15 5.07 -6.76
CA GLU A 89 -6.02 6.13 -7.76
C GLU A 89 -4.59 6.32 -8.30
N ARG A 90 -3.56 5.91 -7.54
CA ARG A 90 -2.15 5.93 -7.95
C ARG A 90 -1.77 4.75 -8.85
N GLU A 91 -2.65 3.76 -8.98
CA GLU A 91 -2.44 2.55 -9.78
C GLU A 91 -3.21 2.65 -11.11
N MET A 92 -2.54 3.14 -12.15
CA MET A 92 -3.15 3.29 -13.48
C MET A 92 -3.22 1.98 -14.26
N GLY A 93 -2.60 0.90 -13.78
CA GLY A 93 -2.84 -0.47 -14.25
C GLY A 93 -4.26 -0.99 -14.02
N GLN A 94 -5.12 -0.19 -13.38
CA GLN A 94 -6.55 -0.43 -13.19
C GLN A 94 -7.43 0.15 -14.30
N LEU A 95 -6.84 0.90 -15.25
CA LEU A 95 -7.57 1.56 -16.33
C LEU A 95 -7.49 0.74 -17.63
N TRP A 96 -8.65 0.57 -18.25
CA TRP A 96 -8.84 -0.29 -19.42
C TRP A 96 -9.51 0.45 -20.57
N GLN A 97 -9.12 0.12 -21.79
CA GLN A 97 -9.90 0.38 -23.01
C GLN A 97 -10.52 -0.93 -23.47
N LEU A 98 -11.74 -0.84 -24.00
CA LEU A 98 -12.40 -1.97 -24.64
C LEU A 98 -12.47 -1.69 -26.14
N GLU A 99 -11.85 -2.56 -26.93
CA GLU A 99 -11.78 -2.45 -28.40
C GLU A 99 -12.72 -3.46 -29.05
N LYS A 100 -13.50 -3.02 -30.03
CA LYS A 100 -14.51 -3.88 -30.65
C LYS A 100 -13.88 -4.72 -31.77
N VAL A 101 -14.16 -6.02 -31.77
CA VAL A 101 -13.68 -6.98 -32.78
C VAL A 101 -14.85 -7.85 -33.22
N GLY A 102 -15.53 -7.45 -34.30
CA GLY A 102 -16.82 -8.02 -34.68
C GLY A 102 -17.84 -7.83 -33.55
N ASP A 103 -18.41 -8.93 -33.07
CA ASP A 103 -19.36 -8.94 -31.95
C ASP A 103 -18.70 -9.16 -30.57
N LYS A 104 -17.37 -9.13 -30.52
CA LYS A 104 -16.57 -9.35 -29.30
C LYS A 104 -15.78 -8.12 -28.91
N TRP A 105 -15.18 -8.18 -27.73
CA TRP A 105 -14.40 -7.10 -27.15
C TRP A 105 -13.05 -7.59 -26.65
N ALA A 106 -12.01 -6.81 -26.89
CA ALA A 106 -10.68 -7.01 -26.30
C ALA A 106 -10.46 -5.99 -25.18
N LEU A 107 -9.95 -6.44 -24.02
CA LEU A 107 -9.60 -5.54 -22.91
C LEU A 107 -8.13 -5.18 -23.03
N ARG A 108 -7.84 -3.90 -23.29
CA ARG A 108 -6.49 -3.37 -23.45
C ARG A 108 -6.10 -2.50 -22.27
N SER A 109 -4.92 -2.74 -21.70
CA SER A 109 -4.36 -1.91 -20.64
C SER A 109 -4.00 -0.53 -21.19
N VAL A 110 -4.44 0.52 -20.50
CA VAL A 110 -4.09 1.91 -20.86
C VAL A 110 -2.59 2.19 -20.68
N VAL A 111 -1.94 1.49 -19.74
CA VAL A 111 -0.52 1.70 -19.44
C VAL A 111 0.38 1.09 -20.51
N ASN A 112 0.39 -0.23 -20.64
CA ASN A 112 1.36 -0.94 -21.48
C ASN A 112 0.79 -1.41 -22.81
N GLN A 113 -0.47 -1.09 -23.11
CA GLN A 113 -1.13 -1.37 -24.37
C GLN A 113 -1.28 -2.87 -24.70
N LYS A 114 -1.00 -3.76 -23.73
CA LYS A 114 -1.22 -5.21 -23.81
C LYS A 114 -2.69 -5.56 -23.56
N TYR A 115 -3.07 -6.76 -23.95
CA TYR A 115 -4.44 -7.28 -23.83
C TYR A 115 -4.55 -8.35 -22.75
N VAL A 116 -5.71 -8.46 -22.10
CA VAL A 116 -6.04 -9.63 -21.28
C VAL A 116 -6.15 -10.86 -22.18
N GLY A 117 -5.33 -11.88 -21.96
CA GLY A 117 -5.36 -13.13 -22.72
C GLY A 117 -6.65 -13.93 -22.45
N ASN A 118 -7.03 -14.82 -23.37
CA ASN A 118 -8.28 -15.60 -23.29
C ASN A 118 -8.05 -17.12 -23.31
N SER A 119 -6.81 -17.58 -23.13
CA SER A 119 -6.39 -18.98 -23.29
C SER A 119 -6.00 -19.69 -21.99
N ALA A 120 -6.21 -19.07 -20.82
CA ALA A 120 -5.90 -19.68 -19.53
C ALA A 120 -6.69 -20.99 -19.35
N ALA A 121 -6.01 -22.04 -18.88
CA ALA A 121 -6.68 -23.28 -18.48
C ALA A 121 -7.60 -23.01 -17.27
N ARG A 122 -8.58 -23.90 -17.05
CA ARG A 122 -9.50 -23.80 -15.92
C ARG A 122 -8.71 -23.65 -14.61
N THR A 123 -9.20 -22.78 -13.71
CA THR A 123 -8.56 -22.38 -12.44
C THR A 123 -7.20 -21.69 -12.55
N GLN A 124 -6.65 -21.51 -13.75
CA GLN A 124 -5.40 -20.79 -13.94
C GLN A 124 -5.67 -19.31 -14.15
N SER A 125 -4.74 -18.47 -13.67
CA SER A 125 -4.81 -17.02 -13.85
C SER A 125 -4.72 -16.66 -15.32
N TYR A 126 -5.54 -15.70 -15.73
CA TYR A 126 -5.34 -15.00 -16.99
C TYR A 126 -4.08 -14.15 -16.92
N THR A 127 -3.41 -14.02 -18.07
CA THR A 127 -2.21 -13.21 -18.22
C THR A 127 -2.36 -12.22 -19.37
N MET A 128 -1.63 -11.12 -19.29
CA MET A 128 -1.49 -10.14 -20.36
C MET A 128 -0.74 -10.75 -21.55
N THR A 129 -1.13 -10.36 -22.75
CA THR A 129 -0.55 -10.79 -24.04
C THR A 129 -0.42 -9.60 -24.99
N ASP A 130 0.52 -9.65 -25.92
CA ASP A 130 0.69 -8.63 -26.96
C ASP A 130 -0.30 -8.81 -28.11
N THR A 131 -0.89 -10.01 -28.25
CA THR A 131 -1.91 -10.30 -29.27
C THR A 131 -3.31 -10.03 -28.76
N GLN A 132 -4.14 -9.39 -29.59
CA GLN A 132 -5.53 -9.08 -29.26
C GLN A 132 -6.33 -10.37 -29.00
N ALA A 133 -6.70 -10.56 -27.74
CA ALA A 133 -7.57 -11.64 -27.28
C ALA A 133 -8.96 -11.08 -27.00
N THR A 134 -9.99 -11.80 -27.44
CA THR A 134 -11.37 -11.31 -27.44
C THR A 134 -12.28 -12.13 -26.55
N PHE A 135 -13.27 -11.45 -25.98
CA PHE A 135 -14.30 -11.95 -25.08
C PHE A 135 -15.67 -11.59 -25.63
N THR A 136 -16.64 -12.48 -25.46
CA THR A 136 -18.05 -12.14 -25.63
C THR A 136 -18.53 -11.48 -24.35
N LEU A 137 -19.09 -10.27 -24.44
CA LEU A 137 -19.77 -9.65 -23.31
C LEU A 137 -21.18 -10.21 -23.19
N LYS A 138 -21.50 -10.78 -22.03
CA LYS A 138 -22.82 -11.33 -21.73
C LYS A 138 -23.46 -10.55 -20.57
N GLU A 139 -24.68 -10.04 -20.78
CA GLU A 139 -25.48 -9.47 -19.70
C GLU A 139 -25.86 -10.57 -18.71
N MET A 140 -25.52 -10.38 -17.43
CA MET A 140 -25.77 -11.35 -16.36
C MET A 140 -26.94 -10.95 -15.46
N ASP A 141 -27.40 -9.71 -15.58
CA ASP A 141 -28.58 -9.20 -14.89
C ASP A 141 -29.46 -8.43 -15.88
N LYS A 142 -30.77 -8.55 -15.71
CA LYS A 142 -31.75 -7.89 -16.57
C LYS A 142 -31.76 -6.37 -16.38
N TRP A 143 -31.51 -5.92 -15.15
CA TRP A 143 -31.73 -4.54 -14.70
C TRP A 143 -30.45 -3.84 -14.29
N LEU A 144 -29.41 -4.58 -13.93
CA LEU A 144 -28.12 -4.03 -13.51
C LEU A 144 -27.08 -4.22 -14.62
N PRO A 145 -26.14 -3.28 -14.80
CA PRO A 145 -25.10 -3.36 -15.81
C PRO A 145 -23.99 -4.36 -15.40
N TYR A 146 -24.38 -5.62 -15.17
CA TYR A 146 -23.49 -6.70 -14.80
C TYR A 146 -23.16 -7.53 -16.02
N LEU A 147 -21.87 -7.64 -16.31
CA LEU A 147 -21.34 -8.27 -17.50
C LEU A 147 -20.41 -9.42 -17.12
N ALA A 148 -20.47 -10.52 -17.87
CA ALA A 148 -19.43 -11.53 -17.86
C ALA A 148 -18.58 -11.40 -19.15
N PHE A 149 -17.26 -11.50 -19.00
CA PHE A 149 -16.31 -11.56 -20.11
C PHE A 149 -16.09 -13.02 -20.49
N VAL A 150 -16.92 -13.54 -21.39
CA VAL A 150 -17.05 -14.96 -21.70
C VAL A 150 -16.08 -15.39 -22.80
N VAL A 151 -15.41 -16.52 -22.57
CA VAL A 151 -14.62 -17.26 -23.55
C VAL A 151 -15.37 -18.53 -24.00
N ARG A 152 -14.71 -19.54 -24.56
CA ARG A 152 -15.41 -20.77 -24.99
C ARG A 152 -15.94 -21.56 -23.78
N ASN A 153 -17.05 -22.27 -23.98
CA ASN A 153 -17.65 -23.23 -23.03
C ASN A 153 -18.14 -22.62 -21.70
N GLY A 154 -18.63 -21.37 -21.71
CA GLY A 154 -19.20 -20.73 -20.50
C GLY A 154 -18.16 -20.35 -19.44
N ALA A 155 -16.88 -20.35 -19.80
CA ALA A 155 -15.80 -19.85 -18.98
C ALA A 155 -15.67 -18.33 -19.12
N SER A 156 -15.14 -17.65 -18.11
CA SER A 156 -15.02 -16.19 -18.06
C SER A 156 -13.92 -15.71 -17.12
N LEU A 157 -13.67 -14.39 -17.13
CA LEU A 157 -12.85 -13.71 -16.12
C LEU A 157 -13.51 -13.80 -14.74
N HIS A 158 -12.87 -14.49 -13.80
CA HIS A 158 -13.38 -14.68 -12.45
C HIS A 158 -12.39 -14.23 -11.37
N CYS A 159 -12.83 -13.33 -10.48
CA CYS A 159 -12.01 -12.87 -9.35
C CYS A 159 -12.01 -13.91 -8.22
N ALA A 160 -10.97 -14.75 -8.14
CA ALA A 160 -10.92 -15.87 -7.20
C ALA A 160 -10.28 -15.47 -5.86
N SER A 161 -11.10 -15.26 -4.82
CA SER A 161 -10.58 -15.04 -3.45
C SER A 161 -9.72 -16.23 -2.96
N SER A 162 -10.05 -17.46 -3.36
CA SER A 162 -9.27 -18.67 -3.10
C SER A 162 -7.89 -18.68 -3.76
N ALA A 163 -7.66 -17.82 -4.75
CA ALA A 163 -6.38 -17.66 -5.45
C ALA A 163 -5.75 -16.28 -5.16
N GLY A 164 -6.02 -15.71 -3.98
CA GLY A 164 -5.50 -14.39 -3.60
C GLY A 164 -6.04 -13.25 -4.46
N TYR A 165 -7.25 -13.41 -4.99
CA TYR A 165 -7.91 -12.48 -5.92
C TYR A 165 -7.23 -12.35 -7.28
N ASN A 166 -6.45 -13.33 -7.71
CA ASN A 166 -6.08 -13.45 -9.12
C ASN A 166 -7.34 -13.69 -9.97
N VAL A 167 -7.33 -13.17 -11.20
CA VAL A 167 -8.43 -13.38 -12.14
C VAL A 167 -8.16 -14.65 -12.94
N VAL A 168 -8.96 -15.67 -12.69
CA VAL A 168 -8.79 -17.02 -13.24
C VAL A 168 -9.89 -17.36 -14.24
N ASN A 169 -9.65 -18.39 -15.06
CA ASN A 169 -10.70 -18.98 -15.88
C ASN A 169 -11.67 -19.80 -15.02
N TRP A 170 -12.92 -19.34 -14.93
CA TRP A 170 -14.00 -20.01 -14.18
C TRP A 170 -15.40 -19.77 -14.78
N ASP A 171 -16.43 -20.37 -14.19
CA ASP A 171 -17.81 -20.32 -14.68
C ASP A 171 -18.36 -18.90 -14.76
N GLU A 172 -18.93 -18.56 -15.91
CA GLU A 172 -19.58 -17.28 -16.20
C GLU A 172 -20.78 -16.96 -15.31
N THR A 173 -21.36 -17.97 -14.65
CA THR A 173 -22.56 -17.82 -13.81
C THR A 173 -22.24 -17.52 -12.34
N SER A 174 -20.97 -17.59 -11.94
CA SER A 174 -20.57 -17.23 -10.58
C SER A 174 -20.57 -15.71 -10.40
N THR A 175 -21.09 -15.19 -9.30
CA THR A 175 -21.15 -13.73 -9.05
C THR A 175 -19.77 -13.04 -9.11
N ALA A 176 -18.71 -13.73 -8.69
CA ALA A 176 -17.34 -13.22 -8.78
C ALA A 176 -16.78 -13.19 -10.22
N SER A 177 -17.51 -13.73 -11.20
CA SER A 177 -17.28 -13.59 -12.63
C SER A 177 -18.02 -12.40 -13.26
N PHE A 178 -18.87 -11.71 -12.48
CA PHE A 178 -19.61 -10.56 -12.97
C PHE A 178 -18.81 -9.29 -12.69
N TRP A 179 -18.82 -8.40 -13.67
CA TRP A 179 -18.10 -7.14 -13.67
C TRP A 179 -19.01 -6.00 -14.08
N GLN A 180 -18.75 -4.82 -13.53
CA GLN A 180 -19.37 -3.57 -13.91
C GLN A 180 -18.31 -2.67 -14.54
N LEU A 181 -18.61 -2.11 -15.71
CA LEU A 181 -17.78 -1.11 -16.36
C LEU A 181 -18.12 0.27 -15.82
N GLU A 182 -17.15 1.02 -15.32
CA GLU A 182 -17.34 2.41 -14.90
C GLU A 182 -16.54 3.33 -15.82
N GLU A 183 -17.21 4.18 -16.59
CA GLU A 183 -16.51 5.14 -17.46
C GLU A 183 -15.74 6.16 -16.61
N VAL A 184 -14.49 6.40 -16.97
CA VAL A 184 -13.63 7.38 -16.30
C VAL A 184 -13.00 8.33 -17.32
N ALA A 185 -12.82 9.58 -16.89
CA ALA A 185 -12.00 10.52 -17.64
C ALA A 185 -10.53 10.16 -17.47
N LEU A 186 -9.80 10.00 -18.59
CA LEU A 186 -8.36 9.76 -18.53
C LEU A 186 -7.62 11.09 -18.36
N ASP A 187 -6.88 11.21 -17.27
CA ASP A 187 -5.86 12.23 -17.12
C ASP A 187 -4.57 11.78 -17.85
N ALA A 188 -4.31 12.42 -18.99
CA ALA A 188 -3.13 12.13 -19.80
C ALA A 188 -1.81 12.51 -19.10
N ALA A 189 -1.82 13.55 -18.26
CA ALA A 189 -0.64 13.96 -17.50
C ALA A 189 -0.32 12.94 -16.41
N ALA A 190 -1.34 12.49 -15.67
CA ALA A 190 -1.18 11.41 -14.67
C ALA A 190 -0.70 10.11 -15.32
N LEU A 191 -1.23 9.74 -16.50
CA LEU A 191 -0.78 8.55 -17.23
C LEU A 191 0.69 8.64 -17.62
N ASN A 192 1.11 9.78 -18.14
CA ASN A 192 2.51 9.99 -18.53
C ASN A 192 3.43 9.94 -17.31
N ALA A 193 3.06 10.59 -16.19
CA ALA A 193 3.81 10.53 -14.95
C ALA A 193 3.92 9.09 -14.40
N TYR A 194 2.82 8.33 -14.43
CA TYR A 194 2.81 6.93 -14.02
C TYR A 194 3.74 6.08 -14.91
N LYS A 195 3.68 6.25 -16.24
CA LYS A 195 4.57 5.55 -17.19
C LYS A 195 6.04 5.89 -16.98
N GLN A 196 6.35 7.17 -16.77
CA GLN A 196 7.71 7.63 -16.48
C GLN A 196 8.23 6.99 -15.19
N ARG A 197 7.41 6.94 -14.14
CA ARG A 197 7.78 6.28 -12.88
C ARG A 197 8.07 4.78 -13.05
N LEU A 198 7.28 4.07 -13.86
CA LEU A 198 7.56 2.65 -14.13
C LEU A 198 8.87 2.47 -14.90
N ASN A 199 9.13 3.32 -15.89
CA ASN A 199 10.38 3.31 -16.64
C ASN A 199 11.58 3.61 -15.73
N GLU A 200 11.48 4.66 -14.94
CA GLU A 200 12.53 5.06 -13.99
C GLU A 200 12.79 3.96 -12.95
N GLN A 201 11.74 3.32 -12.41
CA GLN A 201 11.91 2.17 -11.51
C GLN A 201 12.70 1.03 -12.16
N ALA A 202 12.42 0.73 -13.44
CA ALA A 202 13.15 -0.28 -14.20
C ALA A 202 14.61 0.14 -14.43
N GLU A 203 14.85 1.41 -14.82
CA GLU A 203 16.17 1.97 -15.05
C GLU A 203 17.03 1.95 -13.78
N LEU A 204 16.51 2.48 -12.66
CA LEU A 204 17.20 2.50 -11.37
C LEU A 204 17.58 1.10 -10.87
N THR A 205 16.76 0.09 -11.20
CA THR A 205 17.01 -1.29 -10.79
C THR A 205 18.00 -1.98 -11.73
N ALA A 206 17.84 -1.83 -13.05
CA ALA A 206 18.66 -2.52 -14.05
C ALA A 206 20.06 -1.91 -14.21
N HIS A 207 20.20 -0.60 -14.00
CA HIS A 207 21.46 0.15 -14.19
C HIS A 207 22.10 0.60 -12.88
N ARG A 208 21.76 -0.05 -11.76
CA ARG A 208 22.21 0.33 -10.41
C ARG A 208 23.72 0.57 -10.30
N ASP A 209 24.55 -0.32 -10.84
CA ASP A 209 26.00 -0.24 -10.70
C ASP A 209 26.61 0.93 -11.51
N GLU A 210 26.05 1.18 -12.69
CA GLU A 210 26.43 2.32 -13.54
C GLU A 210 26.05 3.64 -12.85
N LEU A 211 24.82 3.72 -12.35
CA LEU A 211 24.31 4.88 -11.61
C LEU A 211 25.12 5.14 -10.33
N ASN A 212 25.48 4.10 -9.58
CA ASN A 212 26.37 4.22 -8.43
C ASN A 212 27.72 4.84 -8.81
N THR A 213 28.31 4.37 -9.91
CA THR A 213 29.57 4.91 -10.41
C THR A 213 29.45 6.38 -10.80
N GLN A 214 28.34 6.77 -11.45
CA GLN A 214 28.07 8.16 -11.80
C GLN A 214 27.89 9.03 -10.55
N LEU A 215 27.10 8.58 -9.57
CA LEU A 215 26.85 9.30 -8.32
C LEU A 215 28.14 9.61 -7.56
N GLN A 216 29.13 8.69 -7.56
CA GLN A 216 30.42 8.92 -6.88
C GLN A 216 31.26 10.06 -7.47
N ARG A 217 30.95 10.53 -8.69
CA ARG A 217 31.58 11.74 -9.26
C ARG A 217 31.06 13.02 -8.58
N TYR A 218 29.82 12.99 -8.08
CA TYR A 218 29.13 14.15 -7.52
C TYR A 218 29.08 14.13 -6.00
N PHE A 219 28.94 12.95 -5.39
CA PHE A 219 28.84 12.78 -3.95
C PHE A 219 30.14 12.30 -3.31
N ALA A 220 30.41 12.79 -2.11
CA ALA A 220 31.61 12.47 -1.33
C ALA A 220 31.54 11.06 -0.70
N ASP A 221 30.34 10.52 -0.54
CA ASP A 221 30.04 9.26 0.12
C ASP A 221 28.99 8.43 -0.66
N ASN A 222 28.88 7.13 -0.36
CA ASN A 222 27.91 6.25 -1.06
C ASN A 222 26.47 6.40 -0.56
N ALA A 223 26.26 6.97 0.63
CA ALA A 223 24.92 7.32 1.11
C ALA A 223 24.41 8.61 0.46
N CYS A 224 25.19 9.23 -0.43
CA CYS A 224 24.83 10.47 -1.12
C CYS A 224 24.38 11.57 -0.15
N THR A 225 25.11 11.74 0.97
CA THR A 225 24.75 12.73 2.01
C THR A 225 25.45 14.07 1.84
N GLN A 226 26.55 14.10 1.09
CA GLN A 226 27.32 15.31 0.84
C GLN A 226 27.82 15.39 -0.61
N LEU A 227 27.66 16.55 -1.24
CA LEU A 227 28.24 16.81 -2.57
C LEU A 227 29.73 17.14 -2.48
N ARG A 228 30.50 16.74 -3.50
CA ARG A 228 31.91 17.13 -3.69
C ARG A 228 32.01 18.58 -4.18
N ALA A 229 33.17 19.20 -4.00
CA ALA A 229 33.52 20.41 -4.74
C ALA A 229 33.71 20.07 -6.23
N PRO A 230 33.28 20.91 -7.19
CA PRO A 230 32.60 22.20 -7.01
C PRO A 230 31.07 22.12 -6.90
N TYR A 231 30.47 20.92 -6.99
CA TYR A 231 29.02 20.70 -6.99
C TYR A 231 28.31 21.21 -5.73
N ALA A 232 28.97 21.14 -4.57
CA ALA A 232 28.45 21.68 -3.32
C ALA A 232 28.30 23.21 -3.32
N SER A 233 29.02 23.93 -4.19
CA SER A 233 29.04 25.41 -4.23
C SER A 233 28.34 26.01 -5.46
N MET A 234 28.11 25.24 -6.52
CA MET A 234 27.46 25.75 -7.73
C MET A 234 25.98 26.08 -7.49
N SER A 235 25.37 26.82 -8.41
CA SER A 235 23.93 27.10 -8.41
C SER A 235 23.13 25.81 -8.67
N VAL A 236 21.86 25.79 -8.24
CA VAL A 236 20.96 24.64 -8.46
C VAL A 236 20.79 24.35 -9.95
N ASP A 237 20.65 25.38 -10.79
CA ASP A 237 20.50 25.20 -12.25
C ASP A 237 21.75 24.61 -12.90
N ALA A 238 22.94 25.06 -12.47
CA ALA A 238 24.20 24.49 -12.94
C ALA A 238 24.36 23.03 -12.49
N LEU A 239 23.97 22.70 -11.26
CA LEU A 239 23.97 21.33 -10.74
C LEU A 239 23.03 20.43 -11.55
N LYS A 240 21.78 20.86 -11.76
CA LYS A 240 20.81 20.13 -12.60
C LYS A 240 21.34 19.92 -14.02
N ALA A 241 21.92 20.94 -14.63
CA ALA A 241 22.51 20.84 -15.97
C ALA A 241 23.66 19.81 -16.01
N ALA A 242 24.56 19.84 -15.01
CA ALA A 242 25.67 18.90 -14.92
C ALA A 242 25.20 17.44 -14.75
N LEU A 243 24.17 17.20 -13.94
CA LEU A 243 23.64 15.86 -13.70
C LEU A 243 22.85 15.33 -14.90
N ARG A 244 22.07 16.19 -15.59
CA ARG A 244 21.36 15.81 -16.84
C ARG A 244 22.32 15.50 -17.99
N ALA A 245 23.48 16.15 -18.03
CA ALA A 245 24.51 15.83 -19.04
C ALA A 245 25.04 14.39 -18.90
N GLU A 246 25.03 13.82 -17.69
CA GLU A 246 25.35 12.40 -17.43
C GLU A 246 24.14 11.47 -17.58
N GLN A 247 22.98 12.00 -18.01
CA GLN A 247 21.74 11.24 -18.19
C GLN A 247 21.27 10.57 -16.88
N LEU A 248 21.54 11.19 -15.73
CA LEU A 248 20.99 10.71 -14.46
C LEU A 248 19.46 10.83 -14.45
N PRO A 249 18.74 9.81 -13.95
CA PRO A 249 17.30 9.89 -13.70
C PRO A 249 16.92 11.11 -12.85
N GLU A 250 15.76 11.72 -13.13
CA GLU A 250 15.34 12.96 -12.47
C GLU A 250 15.18 12.78 -10.95
N SER A 251 14.78 11.58 -10.48
CA SER A 251 14.75 11.28 -9.04
C SER A 251 16.13 11.41 -8.38
N LEU A 252 17.23 11.01 -9.04
CA LEU A 252 18.59 11.16 -8.51
C LEU A 252 19.07 12.61 -8.59
N ILE A 253 18.63 13.35 -9.61
CA ILE A 253 18.88 14.79 -9.71
C ILE A 253 18.23 15.51 -8.53
N ASP A 254 16.99 15.16 -8.21
CA ASP A 254 16.25 15.71 -7.08
C ASP A 254 16.94 15.43 -5.74
N VAL A 255 17.53 14.24 -5.55
CA VAL A 255 18.36 13.92 -4.37
C VAL A 255 19.54 14.90 -4.26
N ALA A 256 20.30 15.09 -5.34
CA ALA A 256 21.43 16.01 -5.34
C ALA A 256 21.00 17.45 -5.06
N VAL A 257 19.85 17.87 -5.57
CA VAL A 257 19.28 19.19 -5.30
C VAL A 257 18.91 19.34 -3.82
N ARG A 258 18.23 18.36 -3.22
CA ARG A 258 17.87 18.41 -1.79
C ARG A 258 19.09 18.46 -0.88
N VAL A 259 20.11 17.66 -1.18
CA VAL A 259 21.39 17.70 -0.47
C VAL A 259 22.10 19.04 -0.67
N ARG A 260 22.04 19.63 -1.87
CA ARG A 260 22.64 20.94 -2.17
C ARG A 260 21.97 22.08 -1.42
N THR A 261 20.65 22.07 -1.35
CA THR A 261 19.84 23.15 -0.73
C THR A 261 19.61 22.91 0.75
N ASP A 262 20.00 21.75 1.27
CA ASP A 262 19.68 21.29 2.61
C ASP A 262 18.17 21.36 2.92
N THR A 263 17.32 21.07 1.93
CA THR A 263 15.87 21.27 2.00
C THR A 263 15.11 20.01 1.59
N TRP A 264 14.50 19.35 2.57
CA TRP A 264 13.50 18.30 2.37
C TRP A 264 12.09 18.79 2.68
N ASN A 265 11.95 19.66 3.69
CA ASN A 265 10.69 20.34 3.99
C ASN A 265 10.83 21.85 3.73
N GLY A 266 10.34 22.33 2.59
CA GLY A 266 10.43 23.75 2.24
C GLY A 266 9.47 24.66 3.02
N ALA A 267 8.51 24.11 3.76
CA ALA A 267 7.42 24.88 4.37
C ALA A 267 7.74 25.40 5.78
N ASN A 268 8.63 24.75 6.52
CA ASN A 268 8.99 25.13 7.88
C ASN A 268 10.41 24.66 8.23
N ALA A 269 11.22 25.52 8.85
CA ALA A 269 12.62 25.22 9.15
C ALA A 269 12.80 24.08 10.18
N GLU A 270 11.93 24.01 11.18
CA GLU A 270 11.97 22.94 12.18
C GLU A 270 11.48 21.61 11.58
N ALA A 271 10.42 21.66 10.76
CA ALA A 271 9.99 20.51 9.95
C ALA A 271 11.14 19.99 9.07
N ASN A 272 11.90 20.89 8.44
CA ASN A 272 13.04 20.51 7.61
C ASN A 272 14.14 19.82 8.41
N ARG A 273 14.44 20.33 9.61
CA ARG A 273 15.42 19.73 10.53
C ARG A 273 15.03 18.29 10.88
N TYR A 274 13.77 18.05 11.27
CA TYR A 274 13.30 16.70 11.59
C TYR A 274 13.22 15.81 10.34
N GLU A 275 12.77 16.33 9.19
CA GLU A 275 12.69 15.55 7.97
C GLU A 275 14.08 15.07 7.53
N LYS A 276 15.08 15.96 7.54
CA LYS A 276 16.49 15.60 7.30
C LYS A 276 16.97 14.54 8.29
N TYR A 277 16.65 14.70 9.58
CA TYR A 277 16.99 13.71 10.60
C TYR A 277 16.40 12.33 10.28
N PHE A 278 15.15 12.23 9.85
CA PHE A 278 14.56 10.92 9.53
C PHE A 278 15.10 10.33 8.22
N ARG A 279 15.43 11.18 7.26
CA ARG A 279 15.95 10.75 5.96
C ARG A 279 17.40 10.30 6.00
N ILE A 280 18.26 10.94 6.81
CA ILE A 280 19.69 10.62 6.87
C ILE A 280 20.08 10.24 8.29
N GLN A 281 20.38 8.96 8.52
CA GLN A 281 20.72 8.44 9.86
C GLN A 281 21.83 7.40 9.82
N PRO A 282 22.69 7.35 10.86
CA PRO A 282 23.51 6.19 11.13
C PRO A 282 22.69 5.09 11.83
N TYR A 283 22.77 3.87 11.34
CA TYR A 283 22.08 2.69 11.89
C TYR A 283 23.05 1.70 12.51
N GLN A 284 22.72 1.25 13.73
CA GLN A 284 23.52 0.29 14.51
C GLN A 284 23.10 -1.16 14.23
N ALA A 285 24.06 -2.09 14.24
CA ALA A 285 23.77 -3.52 14.17
C ALA A 285 23.19 -4.03 15.49
N TYR A 286 22.19 -4.90 15.43
CA TYR A 286 21.62 -5.59 16.59
C TYR A 286 21.71 -7.11 16.44
N SER A 287 21.67 -7.83 17.55
CA SER A 287 21.64 -9.30 17.55
C SER A 287 20.44 -9.84 16.77
N HIS A 288 20.64 -10.84 15.89
CA HIS A 288 19.51 -11.49 15.21
C HIS A 288 18.64 -12.25 16.23
N PRO A 289 17.36 -11.88 16.43
CA PRO A 289 16.59 -12.37 17.57
C PRO A 289 16.34 -13.88 17.51
N GLN A 290 16.00 -14.41 16.33
CA GLN A 290 15.79 -15.86 16.16
C GLN A 290 17.04 -16.68 16.45
N LYS A 291 18.20 -16.29 15.88
CA LYS A 291 19.45 -17.00 16.10
C LYS A 291 19.86 -16.99 17.58
N TRP A 292 19.74 -15.85 18.24
CA TRP A 292 20.10 -15.70 19.64
C TRP A 292 19.16 -16.48 20.58
N ALA A 293 17.85 -16.38 20.37
CA ALA A 293 16.87 -16.98 21.28
C ALA A 293 16.64 -18.47 21.01
N ARG A 294 16.53 -18.87 19.73
CA ARG A 294 16.08 -20.21 19.33
C ARG A 294 17.21 -21.11 18.85
N ASP A 295 18.03 -20.64 17.91
CA ASP A 295 19.02 -21.50 17.26
C ASP A 295 20.19 -21.80 18.20
N MET A 296 20.72 -20.75 18.86
CA MET A 296 21.85 -20.82 19.77
C MET A 296 21.44 -20.91 21.24
N LYS A 297 20.17 -20.67 21.57
CA LYS A 297 19.61 -20.72 22.93
C LYS A 297 20.39 -19.89 23.96
N LEU A 298 20.94 -18.75 23.54
CA LEU A 298 21.72 -17.86 24.41
C LEU A 298 20.81 -16.96 25.27
N MET A 299 19.62 -16.62 24.76
CA MET A 299 18.59 -15.86 25.47
C MET A 299 17.20 -16.45 25.19
N PRO A 300 16.89 -17.65 25.69
CA PRO A 300 15.56 -18.24 25.48
C PRO A 300 14.51 -17.41 26.22
N THR A 301 13.42 -17.06 25.53
CA THR A 301 12.28 -16.35 26.13
C THR A 301 11.00 -17.18 26.02
N SER A 302 10.07 -17.01 26.96
CA SER A 302 8.77 -17.69 26.94
C SER A 302 7.89 -17.28 25.76
N PHE A 303 8.11 -16.07 25.23
CA PHE A 303 7.44 -15.51 24.05
C PHE A 303 8.22 -15.77 22.74
N GLY A 304 9.26 -16.59 22.77
CA GLY A 304 9.93 -17.15 21.59
C GLY A 304 11.15 -16.39 21.09
N GLN A 305 11.05 -15.08 20.87
CA GLN A 305 12.18 -14.21 20.51
C GLN A 305 11.86 -12.73 20.74
N TYR A 306 12.90 -11.90 20.86
CA TYR A 306 12.77 -10.43 20.87
C TYR A 306 12.44 -9.87 19.47
N SER A 307 12.04 -8.59 19.44
CA SER A 307 11.72 -7.89 18.18
C SER A 307 12.96 -7.69 17.30
N GLN A 308 12.78 -7.78 15.98
CA GLN A 308 13.80 -7.41 14.98
C GLN A 308 13.66 -5.96 14.47
N LEU A 309 12.59 -5.25 14.87
CA LEU A 309 12.27 -3.89 14.41
C LEU A 309 13.07 -2.80 15.18
N THR A 310 14.38 -2.98 15.32
CA THR A 310 15.25 -2.19 16.22
C THR A 310 15.63 -0.80 15.69
N ASN A 311 15.48 -0.58 14.38
CA ASN A 311 15.95 0.59 13.65
C ASN A 311 14.80 1.19 12.79
N PRO A 312 13.83 1.87 13.42
CA PRO A 312 12.81 2.62 12.68
C PRO A 312 13.46 3.77 11.90
N THR A 313 13.02 3.99 10.66
CA THR A 313 13.47 5.15 9.88
C THR A 313 12.63 6.40 10.16
N GLY A 314 11.36 6.22 10.51
CA GLY A 314 10.36 7.31 10.51
C GLY A 314 9.80 7.63 9.13
N ILE A 315 10.19 6.88 8.10
CA ILE A 315 9.68 7.01 6.73
C ILE A 315 8.55 6.01 6.51
N THR A 316 7.41 6.51 6.04
CA THR A 316 6.29 5.71 5.56
C THR A 316 6.27 5.77 4.04
N ILE A 317 6.34 4.61 3.39
CA ILE A 317 6.23 4.47 1.95
C ILE A 317 4.75 4.21 1.63
N PRO A 318 4.07 5.11 0.90
CA PRO A 318 2.70 4.88 0.47
C PRO A 318 2.54 3.62 -0.38
N GLU A 319 1.31 3.13 -0.46
CA GLU A 319 0.98 2.00 -1.33
C GLU A 319 1.34 2.32 -2.80
N LYS A 320 1.95 1.34 -3.47
CA LYS A 320 2.40 1.40 -4.86
C LYS A 320 3.46 2.46 -5.14
N GLU A 321 4.19 2.91 -4.13
CA GLU A 321 5.32 3.83 -4.30
C GLU A 321 6.66 3.17 -4.02
N LEU A 322 7.72 3.86 -4.41
CA LEU A 322 9.09 3.46 -4.14
C LEU A 322 9.78 4.44 -3.22
N ALA A 323 10.79 3.95 -2.52
CA ALA A 323 11.82 4.75 -1.87
C ALA A 323 13.19 4.37 -2.44
N LEU A 324 14.05 5.37 -2.61
CA LEU A 324 15.47 5.18 -2.89
C LEU A 324 16.20 5.13 -1.55
N VAL A 325 17.05 4.12 -1.39
CA VAL A 325 17.83 3.91 -0.17
C VAL A 325 19.30 3.87 -0.55
N PHE A 326 20.04 4.91 -0.16
CA PHE A 326 21.48 5.00 -0.39
C PHE A 326 22.22 4.56 0.86
N VAL A 327 23.08 3.56 0.72
CA VAL A 327 23.80 2.94 1.84
C VAL A 327 25.28 3.30 1.75
N GLY A 328 25.84 3.80 2.85
CA GLY A 328 27.23 4.29 2.88
C GLY A 328 28.27 3.19 2.69
N GLU A 329 28.02 2.02 3.29
CA GLU A 329 29.00 0.94 3.42
C GLU A 329 28.33 -0.44 3.29
N GLU A 330 29.12 -1.45 2.89
CA GLU A 330 28.65 -2.83 2.92
C GLU A 330 28.47 -3.32 4.36
N ALA A 331 27.51 -4.21 4.59
CA ALA A 331 27.37 -4.87 5.88
C ALA A 331 28.66 -5.68 6.19
N PRO A 332 29.21 -5.58 7.41
CA PRO A 332 30.36 -6.40 7.81
C PRO A 332 30.09 -7.90 7.68
N ALA A 333 31.15 -8.69 7.54
CA ALA A 333 31.05 -10.14 7.53
C ALA A 333 30.32 -10.65 8.79
N GLY A 334 29.41 -11.61 8.62
CA GLY A 334 28.59 -12.11 9.71
C GLY A 334 27.39 -11.22 10.06
N CYS A 335 27.16 -10.11 9.36
CA CYS A 335 25.95 -9.30 9.45
C CYS A 335 25.08 -9.40 8.19
N ALA A 336 23.82 -8.98 8.30
CA ALA A 336 22.92 -8.73 7.17
C ALA A 336 22.29 -7.35 7.30
N LEU A 337 22.08 -6.68 6.17
CA LEU A 337 21.44 -5.37 6.08
C LEU A 337 20.28 -5.45 5.10
N ASN A 338 19.07 -5.18 5.58
CA ASN A 338 17.86 -5.25 4.77
C ASN A 338 16.95 -4.05 5.04
N ALA A 339 16.17 -3.66 4.04
CA ALA A 339 14.95 -2.90 4.24
C ALA A 339 13.83 -3.87 4.64
N GLU A 340 13.08 -3.52 5.69
CA GLU A 340 11.91 -4.26 6.15
C GLU A 340 10.69 -3.34 6.06
N LEU A 341 9.67 -3.80 5.33
CA LEU A 341 8.42 -3.05 5.13
C LEU A 341 7.36 -3.56 6.11
N VAL A 342 6.96 -2.72 7.06
CA VAL A 342 6.05 -3.12 8.14
C VAL A 342 4.70 -2.44 7.95
N GLN A 343 3.64 -3.22 7.74
CA GLN A 343 2.28 -2.71 7.60
C GLN A 343 1.62 -2.56 8.98
N GLY A 344 0.86 -1.47 9.16
CA GLY A 344 0.07 -1.24 10.37
C GLY A 344 0.88 -1.42 11.66
N LYS A 345 0.31 -2.14 12.63
CA LYS A 345 0.92 -2.37 13.96
C LYS A 345 1.63 -3.73 14.04
N ASN A 346 1.95 -4.33 12.90
CA ASN A 346 2.62 -5.63 12.86
C ASN A 346 3.99 -5.58 13.55
N THR A 347 4.38 -6.70 14.14
CA THR A 347 5.65 -6.88 14.87
C THR A 347 6.82 -7.29 13.96
N THR A 348 6.53 -7.58 12.69
CA THR A 348 7.50 -7.87 11.62
C THR A 348 6.95 -7.37 10.29
N GLY A 349 7.82 -7.17 9.32
CA GLY A 349 7.43 -6.95 7.93
C GLY A 349 7.08 -8.25 7.20
N ASP A 350 6.45 -8.12 6.05
CA ASP A 350 6.14 -9.21 5.13
C ASP A 350 7.35 -9.64 4.29
N LYS A 351 8.31 -8.72 4.08
CA LYS A 351 9.49 -8.94 3.26
C LYS A 351 10.74 -8.26 3.82
N LEU A 352 11.85 -8.99 3.77
CA LEU A 352 13.20 -8.45 3.89
C LEU A 352 13.78 -8.26 2.49
N ILE A 353 14.20 -7.04 2.17
CA ILE A 353 14.83 -6.68 0.90
C ILE A 353 16.30 -6.40 1.20
N ALA A 354 17.19 -7.26 0.71
CA ALA A 354 18.64 -7.07 0.89
C ALA A 354 19.07 -5.71 0.35
N LEU A 355 19.84 -4.98 1.17
CA LEU A 355 20.44 -3.71 0.80
C LEU A 355 21.94 -3.91 0.56
N HIS A 356 22.47 -3.14 -0.38
CA HIS A 356 23.88 -3.13 -0.76
C HIS A 356 24.42 -1.71 -0.69
N LYS A 357 25.73 -1.53 -0.66
CA LYS A 357 26.34 -0.19 -0.70
C LYS A 357 25.89 0.59 -1.95
N GLY A 358 25.64 1.87 -1.78
CA GLY A 358 25.12 2.76 -2.81
C GLY A 358 23.59 2.69 -2.94
N LEU A 359 23.09 2.94 -4.15
CA LEU A 359 21.68 3.01 -4.51
C LEU A 359 20.96 1.67 -4.40
N ASN A 360 19.83 1.67 -3.70
CA ASN A 360 18.85 0.59 -3.67
C ASN A 360 17.46 1.15 -3.94
N VAL A 361 16.59 0.33 -4.55
CA VAL A 361 15.20 0.68 -4.84
C VAL A 361 14.29 -0.24 -4.03
N VAL A 362 13.45 0.35 -3.18
CA VAL A 362 12.50 -0.37 -2.32
C VAL A 362 11.09 0.01 -2.75
N TYR A 363 10.32 -0.97 -3.25
CA TYR A 363 8.93 -0.77 -3.69
C TYR A 363 7.95 -1.35 -2.67
N ALA A 364 6.94 -0.56 -2.29
CA ALA A 364 5.92 -0.96 -1.34
C ALA A 364 4.61 -1.35 -2.05
N ASN A 365 4.23 -2.63 -1.96
CA ASN A 365 2.95 -3.11 -2.48
C ASN A 365 1.76 -2.61 -1.67
N ASP A 366 1.99 -2.37 -0.37
CA ASP A 366 1.04 -1.91 0.64
C ASP A 366 1.66 -0.72 1.38
N ALA A 367 0.84 0.21 1.89
CA ALA A 367 1.35 1.30 2.70
C ALA A 367 2.14 0.75 3.90
N SER A 368 3.42 1.10 4.00
CA SER A 368 4.38 0.42 4.88
C SER A 368 5.32 1.41 5.57
N HIS A 369 5.63 1.15 6.83
CA HIS A 369 6.70 1.85 7.54
C HIS A 369 8.03 1.17 7.24
N LEU A 370 9.03 1.95 6.83
CA LEU A 370 10.35 1.45 6.51
C LEU A 370 11.20 1.28 7.78
N TYR A 371 11.80 0.10 7.92
CA TYR A 371 12.81 -0.22 8.92
C TYR A 371 14.11 -0.63 8.25
N ILE A 372 15.24 -0.34 8.90
CA ILE A 372 16.55 -0.87 8.53
C ILE A 372 16.87 -2.08 9.41
N ASN A 373 16.61 -3.27 8.91
CA ASN A 373 16.96 -4.51 9.58
C ASN A 373 18.47 -4.78 9.40
N TYR A 374 19.28 -4.25 10.32
CA TYR A 374 20.72 -4.46 10.39
C TYR A 374 21.03 -5.43 11.54
N VAL A 375 21.26 -6.69 11.20
CA VAL A 375 21.35 -7.78 12.17
C VAL A 375 22.69 -8.53 12.12
N MET A 376 23.23 -8.83 13.30
CA MET A 376 24.38 -9.71 13.49
C MET A 376 23.89 -11.16 13.44
N ASN A 377 24.26 -11.85 12.37
CA ASN A 377 23.94 -13.24 12.10
C ASN A 377 24.91 -14.23 12.76
N ASP A 378 26.08 -13.75 13.18
CA ASP A 378 27.04 -14.48 14.00
C ASP A 378 26.90 -14.00 15.46
N THR A 379 26.64 -14.94 16.37
CA THR A 379 26.45 -14.65 17.80
C THR A 379 27.76 -14.35 18.54
N ALA A 380 28.91 -14.56 17.91
CA ALA A 380 30.21 -14.17 18.46
C ALA A 380 30.49 -12.66 18.31
N LEU A 381 29.76 -11.97 17.42
CA LEU A 381 29.90 -10.54 17.20
C LEU A 381 29.29 -9.74 18.34
N LYS A 382 29.97 -8.66 18.76
CA LYS A 382 29.44 -7.71 19.75
C LYS A 382 28.90 -6.48 19.07
N TYR A 383 27.74 -6.00 19.54
CA TYR A 383 27.08 -4.83 18.98
C TYR A 383 27.96 -3.57 19.06
N THR A 384 28.71 -3.39 20.15
CA THR A 384 29.61 -2.23 20.36
C THR A 384 30.80 -2.20 19.41
N GLU A 385 31.12 -3.32 18.77
CA GLU A 385 32.24 -3.47 17.85
C GLU A 385 31.79 -3.33 16.37
N GLN A 386 30.47 -3.30 16.11
CA GLN A 386 29.95 -3.16 14.74
C GLN A 386 29.85 -1.68 14.34
N PRO A 387 30.30 -1.32 13.13
CA PRO A 387 30.17 0.04 12.62
C PRO A 387 28.71 0.41 12.44
N GLN A 388 28.40 1.69 12.66
CA GLN A 388 27.14 2.26 12.22
C GLN A 388 27.21 2.53 10.72
N ILE A 389 26.16 2.15 10.00
CA ILE A 389 26.07 2.39 8.56
C ILE A 389 25.18 3.61 8.33
N SER A 390 25.73 4.64 7.70
CA SER A 390 24.96 5.81 7.26
C SER A 390 24.02 5.41 6.12
N ILE A 391 22.75 5.76 6.25
CA ILE A 391 21.73 5.49 5.24
C ILE A 391 20.92 6.77 4.99
N HIS A 392 20.72 7.06 3.72
CA HIS A 392 19.89 8.16 3.22
C HIS A 392 18.68 7.58 2.49
N VAL A 393 17.47 7.98 2.90
CA VAL A 393 16.20 7.54 2.31
C VAL A 393 15.51 8.70 1.61
N GLU A 394 15.18 8.50 0.35
CA GLU A 394 14.49 9.45 -0.52
C GLU A 394 13.21 8.85 -1.09
N GLY A 395 12.21 9.70 -1.34
CA GLY A 395 10.83 9.25 -1.53
C GLY A 395 10.12 8.97 -0.22
N GLY A 396 8.88 8.46 -0.30
CA GLY A 396 7.99 8.30 0.85
C GLY A 396 7.71 9.60 1.62
N ARG A 397 7.04 9.47 2.76
CA ARG A 397 6.75 10.57 3.69
C ARG A 397 7.51 10.37 5.00
N ALA A 398 8.19 11.41 5.47
CA ALA A 398 8.72 11.44 6.83
C ALA A 398 7.57 11.67 7.83
N ASN A 399 7.01 10.58 8.36
CA ASN A 399 6.03 10.64 9.45
C ASN A 399 6.70 10.86 10.81
N GLY A 400 7.91 10.31 10.98
CA GLY A 400 8.67 10.34 12.22
C GLY A 400 8.47 9.10 13.11
N TYR A 401 9.34 8.99 14.10
CA TYR A 401 9.28 8.06 15.23
C TYR A 401 9.80 8.78 16.47
N PHE A 402 9.57 8.20 17.65
CA PHE A 402 10.17 8.69 18.90
C PHE A 402 11.10 7.66 19.50
N ASP A 403 12.35 8.03 19.79
CA ASP A 403 13.35 7.18 20.44
C ASP A 403 13.91 7.89 21.68
N ALA A 404 13.52 7.43 22.86
CA ALA A 404 13.92 8.01 24.14
C ALA A 404 15.43 7.93 24.42
N THR A 405 16.19 7.16 23.64
CA THR A 405 17.66 7.13 23.71
C THR A 405 18.31 8.26 22.91
N LYS A 406 17.55 8.94 22.05
CA LYS A 406 18.01 10.01 21.14
C LYS A 406 17.23 11.32 21.27
N MET A 407 16.01 11.28 21.78
CA MET A 407 15.05 12.38 21.80
C MET A 407 14.56 12.69 23.22
N GLN A 408 14.16 13.93 23.44
CA GLN A 408 13.61 14.46 24.68
C GLN A 408 12.10 14.70 24.57
N ASN A 409 11.42 14.96 25.70
CA ASN A 409 9.98 15.30 25.69
C ASN A 409 9.66 16.48 24.76
N GLN A 410 10.55 17.48 24.68
CA GLN A 410 10.37 18.61 23.78
C GLN A 410 10.33 18.18 22.30
N ASP A 411 11.07 17.14 21.91
CA ASP A 411 11.03 16.64 20.54
C ASP A 411 9.67 16.01 20.21
N TRP A 412 9.04 15.34 21.19
CA TRP A 412 7.67 14.84 21.04
C TRP A 412 6.69 16.00 20.81
N ASP A 413 6.73 17.00 21.70
CA ASP A 413 5.83 18.15 21.62
C ASP A 413 6.02 18.92 20.30
N ASN A 414 7.28 19.05 19.84
CA ASN A 414 7.60 19.64 18.55
C ASN A 414 7.02 18.82 17.39
N LEU A 415 7.29 17.52 17.32
CA LEU A 415 6.78 16.65 16.25
C LEU A 415 5.24 16.64 16.21
N GLU A 416 4.58 16.67 17.37
CA GLU A 416 3.13 16.79 17.45
C GLU A 416 2.64 18.15 16.90
N SER A 417 3.32 19.24 17.24
CA SER A 417 3.00 20.57 16.70
C SER A 417 3.23 20.68 15.19
N LEU A 418 4.10 19.83 14.64
CA LEU A 418 4.47 19.79 13.22
C LEU A 418 3.55 18.89 12.36
N LYS A 419 2.43 18.40 12.90
CA LYS A 419 1.38 17.71 12.14
C LYS A 419 0.92 18.42 10.85
N PRO A 420 0.70 19.75 10.85
CA PRO A 420 0.36 20.47 9.61
C PRO A 420 1.45 20.36 8.52
N TYR A 421 2.68 19.98 8.88
CA TYR A 421 3.82 19.81 7.98
C TYR A 421 4.15 18.34 7.67
N GLY A 422 3.31 17.38 8.09
CA GLY A 422 3.36 15.97 7.67
C GLY A 422 3.78 14.96 8.73
N PHE A 423 4.24 15.40 9.91
CA PHE A 423 4.68 14.52 11.00
C PHE A 423 3.50 13.98 11.81
N PHE A 424 3.63 12.76 12.35
CA PHE A 424 2.60 12.15 13.20
C PHE A 424 1.20 12.21 12.57
N THR A 425 1.13 11.88 11.27
CA THR A 425 -0.12 11.83 10.49
C THR A 425 -0.61 10.42 10.21
N ASP A 426 0.25 9.41 10.41
CA ASP A 426 -0.14 7.99 10.37
C ASP A 426 -0.94 7.60 11.63
N ASP A 427 -1.88 6.64 11.51
CA ASP A 427 -2.52 6.05 12.71
C ASP A 427 -1.47 5.35 13.59
N VAL A 428 -0.37 4.88 13.02
CA VAL A 428 0.65 4.13 13.76
C VAL A 428 1.82 5.04 14.15
N ILE A 429 2.18 5.01 15.43
CA ILE A 429 3.41 5.61 15.94
C ILE A 429 4.36 4.53 16.44
N ARG A 430 5.66 4.72 16.12
CA ARG A 430 6.75 3.87 16.60
C ARG A 430 7.46 4.58 17.74
N LEU A 431 7.46 3.95 18.91
CA LEU A 431 8.14 4.44 20.09
C LEU A 431 9.24 3.44 20.45
N LYS A 432 10.43 3.92 20.74
CA LYS A 432 11.58 3.12 21.12
C LYS A 432 12.19 3.69 22.40
N SER A 433 12.69 2.80 23.23
CA SER A 433 13.46 3.11 24.43
C SER A 433 14.68 2.18 24.53
N LYS A 434 15.29 2.08 25.70
CA LYS A 434 16.49 1.25 25.89
C LYS A 434 16.19 -0.23 25.72
N HIS A 435 15.02 -0.68 26.20
CA HIS A 435 14.65 -2.10 26.25
C HIS A 435 13.38 -2.43 25.47
N THR A 436 12.50 -1.46 25.21
CA THR A 436 11.20 -1.72 24.58
C THR A 436 11.00 -0.99 23.26
N ILE A 437 10.17 -1.59 22.41
CA ILE A 437 9.70 -1.01 21.15
C ILE A 437 8.19 -1.17 21.14
N HIS A 438 7.47 -0.08 20.88
CA HIS A 438 6.02 -0.04 20.84
C HIS A 438 5.53 0.38 19.45
N SER A 439 4.53 -0.33 18.96
CA SER A 439 3.84 -0.05 17.70
C SER A 439 2.36 0.15 18.00
N LEU A 440 1.97 1.41 18.20
CA LEU A 440 0.69 1.77 18.83
C LEU A 440 -0.14 2.67 17.91
N SER A 441 -1.43 2.82 18.23
CA SER A 441 -2.21 3.91 17.64
C SER A 441 -1.71 5.24 18.20
N LEU A 442 -1.33 6.17 17.34
CA LEU A 442 -0.95 7.52 17.71
C LEU A 442 -2.07 8.21 18.49
N ARG A 443 -3.31 8.11 17.99
CA ARG A 443 -4.49 8.66 18.69
C ARG A 443 -4.63 8.10 20.10
N GLY A 444 -4.35 6.81 20.29
CA GLY A 444 -4.37 6.17 21.60
C GLY A 444 -3.28 6.72 22.53
N VAL A 445 -2.07 6.96 22.03
CA VAL A 445 -0.97 7.56 22.80
C VAL A 445 -1.33 8.99 23.24
N GLU A 446 -1.85 9.80 22.33
CA GLU A 446 -2.31 11.18 22.62
C GLU A 446 -3.49 11.21 23.59
N GLU A 447 -4.38 10.22 23.52
CA GLU A 447 -5.46 10.09 24.50
C GLU A 447 -4.91 9.83 25.91
N GLN A 448 -3.88 8.99 26.05
CA GLN A 448 -3.21 8.79 27.34
C GLN A 448 -2.55 10.08 27.86
N GLN A 449 -1.96 10.87 26.96
CA GLN A 449 -1.39 12.18 27.30
C GLN A 449 -2.48 13.13 27.81
N ARG A 450 -3.59 13.27 27.07
CA ARG A 450 -4.74 14.13 27.44
C ARG A 450 -5.40 13.73 28.75
N ASN A 451 -5.46 12.42 29.04
CA ASN A 451 -6.00 11.89 30.29
C ASN A 451 -5.06 12.10 31.49
N GLY A 452 -3.88 12.70 31.29
CA GLY A 452 -2.92 12.96 32.35
C GLY A 452 -2.13 11.72 32.79
N ASN A 453 -2.17 10.62 32.03
CA ASN A 453 -1.50 9.36 32.39
C ASN A 453 0.03 9.42 32.24
N TRP A 454 0.57 10.56 31.80
CA TRP A 454 2.00 10.85 31.75
C TRP A 454 2.49 11.55 33.03
N ASN A 455 1.60 11.78 33.99
CA ASN A 455 1.94 12.28 35.32
C ASN A 455 2.21 11.12 36.27
N TYR A 456 3.40 11.07 36.84
CA TYR A 456 3.79 10.09 37.86
C TYR A 456 4.17 10.80 39.14
N SER A 457 3.58 10.37 40.26
CA SER A 457 3.81 10.98 41.59
C SER A 457 3.60 12.50 41.62
N GLY A 458 2.59 12.99 40.90
CA GLY A 458 2.26 14.42 40.83
C GLY A 458 3.17 15.26 39.92
N GLN A 459 4.06 14.64 39.15
CA GLN A 459 4.94 15.34 38.19
C GLN A 459 4.68 14.86 36.77
N TYR A 460 4.59 15.80 35.81
CA TYR A 460 4.58 15.47 34.39
C TYR A 460 5.94 14.90 33.98
N LYS A 461 5.96 13.65 33.51
CA LYS A 461 7.19 12.99 33.08
C LYS A 461 7.31 12.89 31.54
N GLY A 462 6.26 13.26 30.81
CA GLY A 462 6.22 13.20 29.36
C GLY A 462 6.39 11.79 28.80
N ILE A 463 6.51 11.68 27.47
CA ILE A 463 6.67 10.39 26.79
C ILE A 463 7.94 9.65 27.22
N THR A 464 9.04 10.36 27.50
CA THR A 464 10.29 9.74 27.96
C THR A 464 10.07 9.05 29.30
N GLY A 465 9.34 9.66 30.23
CA GLY A 465 8.97 9.05 31.49
C GLY A 465 8.07 7.83 31.35
N VAL A 466 7.12 7.86 30.40
CA VAL A 466 6.29 6.68 30.09
C VAL A 466 7.16 5.53 29.62
N LEU A 467 8.06 5.78 28.68
CA LEU A 467 8.95 4.76 28.12
C LEU A 467 9.97 4.26 29.15
N SER A 468 10.52 5.14 30.00
CA SER A 468 11.40 4.72 31.11
C SER A 468 10.70 3.81 32.11
N LYS A 469 9.38 3.97 32.32
CA LYS A 469 8.62 3.05 33.16
C LYS A 469 8.51 1.66 32.54
N TRP A 470 8.35 1.56 31.21
CA TRP A 470 8.38 0.28 30.50
C TRP A 470 9.77 -0.36 30.52
N ASP A 471 10.83 0.43 30.36
CA ASP A 471 12.20 -0.05 30.54
C ASP A 471 12.43 -0.58 31.97
N TRP A 472 11.94 0.10 32.99
CA TRP A 472 12.03 -0.36 34.38
C TRP A 472 11.27 -1.68 34.61
N VAL A 473 10.09 -1.85 34.01
CA VAL A 473 9.36 -3.14 34.07
C VAL A 473 10.20 -4.24 33.43
N HIS A 474 10.82 -3.97 32.28
CA HIS A 474 11.69 -4.96 31.63
C HIS A 474 12.93 -5.30 32.47
N GLU A 475 13.51 -4.36 33.22
CA GLU A 475 14.66 -4.63 34.10
C GLU A 475 14.30 -5.48 35.33
N ILE A 476 13.00 -5.57 35.69
CA ILE A 476 12.52 -6.44 36.78
C ILE A 476 12.32 -7.89 36.31
N GLU A 477 11.91 -8.07 35.05
CA GLU A 477 11.73 -9.38 34.40
C GLU A 477 13.08 -10.06 34.11
#